data_AF-A0AAU4R2J8-F1
#
_entry.id   AF-A0AAU4R2J8-F1
#
_cell.length_a   1.000
_cell.length_b   1.000
_cell.length_c   1.000
_cell.angle_alpha   90.00
_cell.angle_beta   90.00
_cell.angle_gamma   90.00
#
_symmetry.space_group_name_H-M   'P 1'
#
loop_
_entity.id
_entity.type
_entity.pdbx_description
1 polymer ?
#
loop_
_entity_poly.entity_id
_entity_poly.type
_entity_poly.pdbx_seq_one_letter_code
_entity_poly.pdbx_strand_id
1 'polypeptide(L)'
;MDTTWMDIAAARGALAVGLLVAGVVVVALLIGAFVLGARIRRRESRPPRPEEQPTLPAEGPVHEVREHREPAEVPKSDERITPHDLPAHGNIPSRTSPSQERPRWSEGGSGGR
;
A
#
# COMPACT_ATOMS: atom_id res chain seq x y z
N MET A 1 -1.56 -0.43 -70.85
CA MET A 1 -2.30 0.34 -69.81
C MET A 1 -2.09 -0.40 -68.50
N ASP A 2 -0.85 -0.34 -67.99
CA ASP A 2 -0.35 -1.31 -66.99
C ASP A 2 0.24 -0.61 -65.75
N THR A 3 0.30 0.72 -65.78
CA THR A 3 0.92 1.56 -64.75
C THR A 3 0.11 1.60 -63.46
N THR A 4 -1.23 1.54 -63.54
CA THR A 4 -2.11 1.59 -62.36
C THR A 4 -1.98 0.36 -61.47
N TRP A 5 -1.81 -0.83 -62.05
CA TRP A 5 -1.59 -2.07 -61.29
C TRP A 5 -0.23 -2.11 -60.59
N MET A 6 0.81 -1.60 -61.25
CA MET A 6 2.14 -1.47 -60.65
C MET A 6 2.17 -0.47 -59.50
N ASP A 7 1.47 0.66 -59.62
CA ASP A 7 1.37 1.67 -58.55
C ASP A 7 0.66 1.13 -57.30
N ILE A 8 -0.44 0.39 -57.49
CA ILE A 8 -1.19 -0.22 -56.37
C ILE A 8 -0.35 -1.30 -55.68
N ALA A 9 0.39 -2.12 -56.45
CA ALA A 9 1.27 -3.14 -55.89
C ALA A 9 2.46 -2.53 -55.15
N ALA A 10 3.08 -1.48 -55.72
CA ALA A 10 4.19 -0.74 -55.09
C ALA A 10 3.73 -0.01 -53.82
N ALA A 11 2.56 0.63 -53.84
CA ALA A 11 1.98 1.28 -52.67
C ALA A 11 1.67 0.27 -51.55
N ARG A 12 1.10 -0.90 -51.87
CA ARG A 12 0.88 -1.97 -50.89
C ARG A 12 2.19 -2.54 -50.34
N GLY A 13 3.20 -2.72 -51.19
CA GLY A 13 4.54 -3.16 -50.78
C GLY A 13 5.24 -2.16 -49.86
N ALA A 14 5.18 -0.86 -50.20
CA ALA A 14 5.73 0.21 -49.39
C ALA A 14 5.04 0.32 -48.02
N LEU A 15 3.72 0.16 -47.97
CA LEU A 15 2.96 0.10 -46.70
C LEU A 15 3.37 -1.11 -45.85
N ALA A 16 3.54 -2.29 -46.45
CA ALA A 16 3.97 -3.48 -45.73
C ALA A 16 5.38 -3.32 -45.14
N VAL A 17 6.32 -2.76 -45.91
CA VAL A 17 7.67 -2.44 -45.43
C VAL A 17 7.63 -1.37 -44.34
N GLY A 18 6.82 -0.33 -44.50
CA GLY A 18 6.65 0.72 -43.50
C GLY A 18 6.13 0.20 -42.17
N LEU A 19 5.13 -0.70 -42.19
CA LEU A 19 4.61 -1.35 -40.99
C LEU A 19 5.65 -2.27 -40.33
N LEU A 20 6.44 -2.99 -41.12
CA LEU A 20 7.52 -3.83 -40.60
C LEU A 20 8.61 -2.97 -39.92
N VAL A 21 9.03 -1.88 -40.55
CA VAL A 21 10.00 -0.93 -39.99
C VAL A 21 9.45 -0.30 -38.71
N ALA A 22 8.19 0.15 -38.72
CA ALA A 22 7.54 0.69 -37.54
C ALA A 22 7.50 -0.34 -36.39
N GLY A 23 7.18 -1.61 -36.69
CA GLY A 23 7.24 -2.70 -35.73
C GLY A 23 8.62 -2.89 -35.13
N VAL A 24 9.67 -2.90 -35.96
CA VAL A 24 11.07 -3.00 -35.49
C VAL A 24 11.45 -1.82 -34.61
N VAL A 25 11.04 -0.60 -34.96
CA VAL A 25 11.28 0.61 -34.15
C VAL A 25 10.61 0.47 -32.78
N VAL A 26 9.35 0.03 -32.72
CA VAL A 26 8.66 -0.20 -31.45
C VAL A 26 9.37 -1.25 -30.60
N VAL A 27 9.78 -2.37 -31.19
CA VAL A 27 10.54 -3.42 -30.48
C VAL A 27 11.87 -2.88 -29.95
N ALA A 28 12.62 -2.13 -30.76
CA ALA A 28 13.88 -1.53 -30.34
C ALA A 28 13.70 -0.54 -29.17
N LEU A 29 12.63 0.27 -29.19
CA LEU A 29 12.29 1.16 -28.09
C LEU A 29 11.95 0.39 -26.80
N LEU A 30 11.18 -0.68 -26.89
CA LEU A 30 10.83 -1.53 -25.75
C LEU A 30 12.06 -2.21 -25.14
N ILE A 31 12.95 -2.74 -25.98
CA ILE A 31 14.22 -3.32 -25.53
C ILE A 31 15.07 -2.25 -24.85
N GLY A 32 15.17 -1.05 -25.45
CA GLY A 32 15.91 0.08 -24.87
C GLY A 32 15.39 0.47 -23.49
N ALA A 33 14.07 0.61 -23.35
CA ALA A 33 13.42 0.92 -22.07
C ALA A 33 13.68 -0.18 -21.01
N PHE A 34 13.56 -1.46 -21.39
CA PHE A 34 13.85 -2.59 -20.51
C PHE A 34 15.32 -2.60 -20.05
N VAL A 35 16.27 -2.40 -20.97
CA VAL A 35 17.71 -2.37 -20.66
C VAL A 35 18.03 -1.18 -19.74
N LEU A 36 17.42 -0.02 -19.96
CA LEU A 36 17.57 1.15 -19.10
C LEU A 36 17.05 0.86 -17.68
N GLY A 37 15.83 0.32 -17.55
CA GLY A 37 15.26 -0.07 -16.26
C GLY A 37 16.11 -1.12 -15.55
N ALA A 38 16.58 -2.13 -16.27
CA ALA A 38 17.48 -3.14 -15.73
C ALA A 38 18.82 -2.55 -15.26
N ARG A 39 19.38 -1.57 -16.00
CA ARG A 39 20.61 -0.87 -15.61
C ARG A 39 20.43 -0.04 -14.34
N ILE A 40 19.29 0.64 -14.19
CA ILE A 40 18.95 1.40 -12.98
C ILE A 40 18.84 0.45 -11.79
N ARG A 41 18.05 -0.62 -11.91
CA ARG A 41 17.88 -1.62 -10.84
C ARG A 41 19.19 -2.30 -10.41
N ARG A 42 20.17 -2.46 -11.32
CA ARG A 42 21.49 -3.01 -10.99
C ARG A 42 22.38 -2.04 -10.19
N ARG A 43 22.08 -0.74 -10.21
CA ARG A 43 22.77 0.28 -9.40
C ARG A 43 22.20 0.39 -7.99
N GLU A 44 20.98 -0.08 -7.79
CA GLU A 44 20.38 -0.19 -6.46
C GLU A 44 21.07 -1.29 -5.66
N SER A 45 21.11 -1.12 -4.34
CA SER A 45 21.54 -2.19 -3.45
C SER A 45 20.69 -3.42 -3.67
N ARG A 46 21.35 -4.58 -3.75
CA ARG A 46 20.66 -5.87 -3.85
C ARG A 46 19.69 -6.01 -2.67
N PRO A 47 18.51 -6.63 -2.87
CA PRO A 47 17.66 -7.04 -1.77
C PRO A 47 18.50 -7.83 -0.75
N PRO A 48 18.27 -7.62 0.56
CA PRO A 48 19.00 -8.33 1.60
C PRO A 48 18.80 -9.83 1.44
N ARG A 49 19.87 -10.61 1.60
CA ARG A 49 19.75 -12.07 1.66
C ARG A 49 19.05 -12.50 2.95
N PRO A 50 18.49 -13.71 3.01
CA PRO A 50 17.93 -14.26 4.26
C PRO A 50 18.89 -14.15 5.45
N GLU A 51 20.19 -14.37 5.23
CA GLU A 51 21.23 -14.25 6.25
C GLU A 51 21.59 -12.80 6.65
N GLU A 52 21.26 -11.82 5.82
CA GLU A 52 21.42 -10.39 6.10
C GLU A 52 20.17 -9.79 6.76
N GLN A 53 19.11 -10.59 6.93
CA GLN A 53 17.91 -10.10 7.58
C GLN A 53 18.18 -9.83 9.06
N PRO A 54 17.57 -8.78 9.64
CA PRO A 54 17.65 -8.52 11.07
C PRO A 54 17.25 -9.76 11.86
N THR A 55 18.18 -10.27 12.67
CA THR A 55 17.88 -11.33 13.63
C THR A 55 17.29 -10.73 14.90
N LEU A 56 16.62 -11.56 15.69
CA LEU A 56 16.18 -11.15 17.02
C LEU A 56 17.39 -10.68 17.85
N PRO A 57 17.23 -9.60 18.66
CA PRO A 57 18.22 -9.22 19.66
C PRO A 57 18.56 -10.38 20.60
N ALA A 58 19.74 -10.33 21.24
CA ALA A 58 20.16 -11.36 22.19
C ALA A 58 19.20 -11.52 23.38
N GLU A 59 18.53 -10.43 23.78
CA GLU A 59 17.51 -10.42 24.83
C GLU A 59 16.15 -10.99 24.37
N GLY A 60 16.03 -11.39 23.10
CA GLY A 60 14.81 -11.92 22.50
C GLY A 60 14.01 -10.86 21.71
N PRO A 61 12.80 -11.23 21.24
CA PRO A 61 11.92 -10.29 20.56
C PRO A 61 11.62 -9.07 21.41
N VAL A 62 11.69 -7.87 20.81
CA VAL A 62 11.11 -6.68 21.42
C VAL A 62 9.61 -6.92 21.53
N HIS A 63 9.14 -7.20 22.74
CA HIS A 63 7.72 -7.40 22.99
C HIS A 63 6.98 -6.08 22.74
N GLU A 64 5.79 -6.18 22.14
CA GLU A 64 4.88 -5.05 22.08
C GLU A 64 4.45 -4.65 23.49
N VAL A 65 4.70 -3.41 23.88
CA VAL A 65 4.12 -2.85 25.11
C VAL A 65 2.64 -2.60 24.83
N ARG A 66 1.78 -3.48 25.33
CA ARG A 66 0.32 -3.30 25.27
C ARG A 66 -0.15 -2.68 26.57
N GLU A 67 -0.78 -1.52 26.46
CA GLU A 67 -1.41 -0.83 27.58
C GLU A 67 -2.93 -0.83 27.41
N HIS A 68 -3.65 -1.38 28.38
CA HIS A 68 -5.09 -1.21 28.50
C HIS A 68 -5.38 0.10 29.24
N ARG A 69 -6.16 0.98 28.61
CA ARG A 69 -6.56 2.28 29.17
C ARG A 69 -7.96 2.19 29.75
N GLU A 70 -8.18 2.88 30.86
CA GLU A 70 -9.52 3.04 31.42
C GLU A 70 -10.40 3.79 30.41
N PRO A 71 -11.60 3.25 30.10
CA PRO A 71 -12.58 4.00 29.36
C PRO A 71 -13.04 5.22 30.18
N ALA A 72 -13.17 6.37 29.52
CA ALA A 72 -13.80 7.53 30.15
C ALA A 72 -15.32 7.33 30.11
N GLU A 73 -15.95 7.29 31.29
CA GLU A 73 -17.39 7.17 31.40
C GLU A 73 -18.08 8.41 30.81
N VAL A 74 -19.04 8.19 29.92
CA VAL A 74 -19.86 9.25 29.34
C VAL A 74 -20.99 9.57 30.32
N PRO A 75 -21.22 10.86 30.68
CA PRO A 75 -22.34 11.23 31.54
C PRO A 75 -23.67 10.71 30.99
N LYS A 76 -24.51 10.18 31.88
CA LYS A 76 -25.85 9.72 31.54
C LYS A 76 -26.85 10.85 31.74
N SER A 77 -27.58 11.19 30.69
CA SER A 77 -28.65 12.18 30.69
C SER A 77 -29.84 11.68 29.86
N ASP A 78 -31.03 12.18 30.16
CA ASP A 78 -32.23 11.90 29.36
C ASP A 78 -32.23 12.69 28.03
N GLU A 79 -31.38 13.73 27.95
CA GLU A 79 -31.15 14.55 26.77
C GLU A 79 -30.02 13.99 25.89
N ARG A 80 -30.10 14.28 24.58
CA ARG A 80 -29.04 13.97 23.63
C ARG A 80 -27.80 14.83 23.92
N ILE A 81 -26.70 14.18 24.32
CA ILE A 81 -25.38 14.81 24.41
C ILE A 81 -24.74 14.95 23.03
N THR A 82 -24.19 16.12 22.74
CA THR A 82 -23.32 16.35 21.57
C THR A 82 -21.85 16.38 21.99
N PRO A 83 -20.88 16.21 21.06
CA PRO A 83 -19.45 16.19 21.41
C PRO A 83 -18.94 17.43 22.17
N HIS A 84 -19.56 18.59 21.96
CA HIS A 84 -19.20 19.83 22.66
C HIS A 84 -19.73 19.88 24.10
N ASP A 85 -20.72 19.06 24.42
CA ASP A 85 -21.31 18.94 25.75
C ASP A 85 -20.54 17.93 26.62
N LEU A 86 -19.56 17.21 26.05
CA LEU A 86 -18.73 16.26 26.77
C LEU A 86 -17.73 16.99 27.70
N PRO A 87 -17.38 16.40 28.86
CA PRO A 87 -16.36 16.96 29.73
C PRO A 87 -15.04 17.14 28.98
N ALA A 88 -14.35 18.26 29.22
CA ALA A 88 -13.14 18.65 28.50
C ALA A 88 -13.30 18.67 26.96
N HIS A 89 -14.53 18.85 26.44
CA HIS A 89 -14.85 18.80 25.00
C HIS A 89 -14.43 17.46 24.36
N GLY A 90 -14.56 16.36 25.12
CA GLY A 90 -14.13 15.03 24.70
C GLY A 90 -12.63 14.76 24.84
N ASN A 91 -11.83 15.72 25.33
CA ASN A 91 -10.37 15.58 25.50
C ASN A 91 -9.97 15.14 26.92
N ILE A 92 -10.76 14.27 27.54
CA ILE A 92 -10.44 13.74 28.87
C ILE A 92 -9.17 12.89 28.74
N PRO A 93 -8.13 13.13 29.55
CA PRO A 93 -6.92 12.31 29.50
C PRO A 93 -7.24 10.87 29.92
N SER A 94 -6.85 9.91 29.09
CA SER A 94 -6.97 8.50 29.43
C SER A 94 -5.98 8.11 30.54
N ARG A 95 -6.39 7.24 31.45
CA ARG A 95 -5.53 6.68 32.51
C ARG A 95 -5.26 5.21 32.24
N THR A 96 -4.12 4.70 32.70
CA THR A 96 -3.80 3.27 32.66
C THR A 96 -4.81 2.50 33.51
N SER A 97 -5.38 1.44 32.95
CA SER A 97 -6.30 0.56 33.68
C SER A 97 -5.56 -0.27 34.73
N PRO A 98 -6.15 -0.52 35.92
CA PRO A 98 -5.54 -1.39 36.91
C PRO A 98 -5.40 -2.84 36.43
N SER A 99 -6.21 -3.27 35.45
CA SER A 99 -6.03 -4.54 34.74
C SER A 99 -5.47 -4.31 33.34
N GLN A 100 -4.41 -5.07 33.01
CA GLN A 100 -3.81 -5.09 31.68
C GLN A 100 -4.25 -6.32 30.86
N GLU A 101 -5.13 -7.15 31.44
CA GLU A 101 -5.74 -8.27 30.74
C GLU A 101 -6.74 -7.76 29.72
N ARG A 102 -6.68 -8.30 28.50
CA ARG A 102 -7.65 -8.00 27.45
C ARG A 102 -9.04 -8.46 27.91
N PRO A 103 -10.04 -7.56 28.03
CA PRO A 103 -11.40 -7.97 28.33
C PRO A 103 -11.88 -8.95 27.26
N ARG A 104 -12.35 -10.13 27.68
CA ARG A 104 -13.04 -11.05 26.77
C ARG A 104 -14.52 -10.70 26.82
N TRP A 105 -15.14 -10.62 25.65
CA TRP A 105 -16.57 -10.39 25.56
C TRP A 105 -17.30 -11.52 26.30
N SER A 106 -18.17 -11.14 27.24
CA SER A 106 -19.08 -12.04 27.95
C SER A 106 -20.51 -11.59 27.67
N GLU A 107 -21.39 -12.54 27.41
CA GLU A 107 -22.81 -12.27 27.17
C GLU A 107 -23.42 -11.52 28.37
N GLY A 108 -24.11 -10.40 28.11
CA GLY A 108 -24.64 -9.49 29.14
C GLY A 108 -23.67 -8.40 29.64
N GLY A 109 -22.41 -8.41 29.23
CA GLY A 109 -21.40 -7.41 29.59
C GLY A 109 -21.29 -6.25 28.61
N SER A 110 -22.36 -5.47 28.41
CA SER A 110 -22.25 -4.18 27.73
C SER A 110 -21.86 -3.12 28.77
N GLY A 111 -20.70 -2.49 28.61
CA GLY A 111 -20.21 -1.44 29.50
C GLY A 111 -21.15 -0.24 29.58
N GLY A 112 -21.94 -0.18 30.66
CA GLY A 112 -22.71 1.00 31.05
C GLY A 112 -23.79 0.66 32.06
N ARG A 113 -23.63 1.10 33.32
CA ARG A 113 -24.72 1.17 34.30
C ARG A 113 -25.00 2.60 34.68
#